data_AF-A0A7V9DWM2-F1
#
_entry.id   AF-A0A7V9DWM2-F1
#
_cell.length_a   1.000
_cell.length_b   1.000
_cell.length_c   1.000
_cell.angle_alpha   90.00
_cell.angle_beta   90.00
_cell.angle_gamma   90.00
#
_symmetry.space_group_name_H-M   'P 1'
#
loop_
_entity.id
_entity.type
_entity.pdbx_description
1 polymer ?
#
loop_
_entity_poly.entity_id
_entity_poly.type
_entity_poly.pdbx_seq_one_letter_code
_entity_poly.pdbx_strand_id
1 'polypeptide(L)' 'MGMCGCCTVVVNGKAVTACLYLAAFADGTEVTTIEHLTSGNLDAVQEAFIECGASQCGFCTPGFVR' A
#
# COMPACT_ATOMS: atom_id res chain seq x y z
N MET A 1 -1.20 2.74 16.13
CA MET A 1 -0.03 3.53 16.61
C MET A 1 0.92 3.96 15.48
N GLY A 2 0.68 3.59 14.21
CA GLY A 2 1.43 4.16 13.08
C GLY A 2 2.92 3.86 13.01
N MET A 3 3.40 2.77 13.64
CA MET A 3 4.83 2.47 13.70
C MET A 3 5.30 1.42 12.69
N CYS A 4 4.40 0.64 12.08
CA CYS A 4 4.77 -0.53 11.28
C CYS A 4 4.72 -0.34 9.77
N GLY A 5 3.97 0.65 9.26
CA GLY A 5 3.77 0.83 7.81
C GLY A 5 2.88 -0.21 7.12
N CYS A 6 2.35 -1.23 7.82
CA CYS A 6 1.48 -2.24 7.20
C CYS A 6 0.16 -1.67 6.64
N CYS A 7 -0.25 -0.48 7.11
CA CYS A 7 -1.47 0.20 6.70
C CYS A 7 -1.19 1.35 5.71
N THR A 8 -0.10 1.28 4.95
CA THR A 8 0.24 2.35 4.02
C THR A 8 -0.70 2.34 2.81
N VAL A 9 -1.33 3.48 2.51
CA VAL A 9 -2.20 3.71 1.34
C VAL A 9 -1.81 5.02 0.65
N VAL A 10 -2.24 5.24 -0.60
CA VAL A 10 -2.03 6.52 -1.31
C VAL A 10 -3.27 7.39 -1.08
N VAL A 11 -3.10 8.66 -0.70
CA VAL A 11 -4.16 9.67 -0.77
C VAL A 11 -3.67 10.83 -1.63
N ASN A 12 -4.34 11.10 -2.75
CA ASN A 12 -3.96 12.13 -3.73
C ASN A 12 -2.45 12.07 -4.11
N GLY A 13 -1.97 10.88 -4.45
CA GLY A 13 -0.56 10.64 -4.81
C GLY A 13 0.43 10.56 -3.65
N LYS A 14 0.02 10.76 -2.38
CA LYS A 14 0.91 10.75 -1.21
C LYS A 14 0.73 9.51 -0.35
N ALA A 15 1.84 8.91 0.08
CA ALA A 15 1.85 7.84 1.06
C ALA A 15 1.33 8.33 2.41
N VAL A 16 0.36 7.64 3.00
CA VAL A 16 -0.14 7.94 4.34
C VAL A 16 -0.26 6.69 5.20
N THR A 17 -0.13 6.86 6.51
CA THR A 17 -0.39 5.82 7.51
C THR A 17 -1.89 5.73 7.80
N ALA A 18 -2.61 4.83 7.14
CA ALA A 18 -4.07 4.81 7.19
C ALA A 18 -4.63 4.64 8.60
N CYS A 19 -3.97 3.88 9.48
CA CYS A 19 -4.45 3.70 10.86
C CYS A 19 -4.44 4.97 11.72
N LEU A 20 -3.83 6.06 11.23
CA LEU A 20 -3.84 7.38 11.86
C LEU A 20 -4.50 8.46 10.98
N TYR A 21 -4.95 8.10 9.77
CA TYR A 21 -5.62 9.01 8.86
C TYR A 21 -7.13 8.94 9.11
N LEU A 22 -7.72 10.04 9.58
CA LEU A 22 -9.16 10.08 9.84
C LEU A 22 -9.94 9.95 8.53
N ALA A 23 -10.95 9.08 8.51
CA ALA A 23 -11.82 8.91 7.36
C ALA A 23 -12.48 10.23 6.93
N ALA A 24 -12.76 11.14 7.87
CA ALA A 24 -13.28 12.48 7.59
C ALA A 24 -12.36 13.32 6.68
N PHE A 25 -11.05 13.04 6.65
CA PHE A 25 -10.09 13.71 5.76
C PHE A 25 -9.97 13.05 4.38
N ALA A 26 -10.64 11.91 4.17
CA ALA A 26 -10.64 11.21 2.89
C ALA A 26 -11.79 11.67 1.97
N ASP A 27 -12.73 12.46 2.47
CA ASP A 27 -13.85 12.97 1.68
C ASP A 27 -13.34 13.84 0.52
N GLY A 28 -13.82 13.55 -0.70
CA GLY A 28 -13.36 14.20 -1.94
C GLY A 28 -11.91 13.89 -2.35
N THR A 29 -11.23 12.95 -1.70
CA THR A 29 -9.87 12.53 -2.08
C THR A 29 -9.86 11.26 -2.91
N GLU A 30 -8.83 11.08 -3.72
CA GLU A 30 -8.53 9.81 -4.38
C GLU A 30 -7.69 8.94 -3.44
N VAL A 31 -8.25 7.79 -3.04
CA VAL A 31 -7.57 6.80 -2.18
C VAL A 31 -7.22 5.57 -3.01
N THR A 32 -5.94 5.23 -3.07
CA THR A 32 -5.43 4.04 -3.76
C THR A 32 -4.88 3.05 -2.73
N THR A 33 -5.37 1.82 -2.76
CA THR A 33 -4.93 0.70 -1.92
C THR A 33 -4.17 -0.33 -2.76
N ILE A 34 -3.62 -1.36 -2.11
CA ILE A 34 -2.86 -2.42 -2.77
C ILE A 34 -3.65 -3.12 -3.89
N GLU A 35 -4.96 -3.27 -3.71
CA GLU A 35 -5.85 -3.94 -4.67
C GLU A 35 -6.03 -3.15 -5.96
N HIS A 36 -5.70 -1.85 -5.97
CA HIS A 36 -5.85 -1.00 -7.14
C HIS A 36 -4.74 -1.20 -8.18
N LEU A 37 -3.62 -1.81 -7.79
CA LEU A 37 -2.44 -1.92 -8.65
C LEU A 37 -2.54 -3.03 -9.70
N THR A 38 -3.52 -3.93 -9.62
CA THR A 38 -3.57 -5.06 -10.55
C THR A 38 -4.98 -5.37 -11.02
N SER A 39 -5.22 -5.10 -12.30
CA SER A 39 -6.22 -5.82 -13.10
C SER A 39 -5.53 -6.51 -14.28
N GLY A 40 -4.53 -7.36 -14.00
CA GLY A 40 -3.99 -8.30 -14.98
C GLY A 40 -2.48 -8.52 -14.96
N ASN A 41 -1.68 -7.49 -14.66
CA ASN A 41 -0.22 -7.59 -14.61
C ASN A 41 0.33 -6.96 -13.33
N LEU A 42 1.45 -7.48 -12.85
CA LEU A 42 2.20 -6.93 -11.73
C LEU A 42 3.00 -5.70 -12.18
N ASP A 43 3.23 -4.75 -11.27
CA ASP A 43 4.19 -3.68 -11.51
C ASP A 43 5.64 -4.12 -11.22
N ALA A 44 6.61 -3.33 -11.67
CA ALA A 44 8.03 -3.64 -11.53
C ALA A 44 8.50 -3.82 -10.07
N VAL A 45 7.86 -3.15 -9.10
CA VAL A 45 8.19 -3.28 -7.68
C VAL A 45 7.64 -4.60 -7.15
N GLN A 46 6.40 -4.96 -7.51
CA GLN A 46 5.78 -6.23 -7.15
C GLN A 46 6.57 -7.42 -7.71
N GLU A 47 6.98 -7.37 -8.99
CA GLU A 47 7.81 -8.40 -9.62
C GLU A 47 9.16 -8.55 -8.90
N ALA A 48 9.86 -7.44 -8.66
CA ALA A 48 11.13 -7.45 -7.96
C ALA A 48 11.00 -8.01 -6.52
N PHE A 49 9.89 -7.74 -5.84
CA PHE A 49 9.62 -8.28 -4.50
C PHE A 49 9.52 -9.81 -4.50
N ILE A 50 8.93 -10.39 -5.56
CA ILE A 50 8.82 -11.83 -5.77
C ILE A 50 10.20 -12.42 -6.08
N GLU A 51 10.91 -11.85 -7.07
CA GLU A 51 12.22 -12.34 -7.51
C GLU A 51 13.26 -12.34 -6.38
N CYS A 52 13.21 -11.32 -5.51
CA CYS A 52 14.13 -11.22 -4.39
C CYS A 52 13.70 -12.02 -3.15
N GLY A 53 12.54 -12.69 -3.17
CA GLY A 53 12.00 -13.37 -2.00
C GLY A 53 11.76 -12.42 -0.82
N ALA A 54 11.39 -11.17 -1.08
CA ALA A 54 11.29 -10.10 -0.08
C ALA A 54 10.06 -10.21 0.83
N SER A 55 9.22 -11.24 0.62
CA SER A 55 8.05 -11.55 1.44
C SER A 55 8.17 -12.95 2.06
N GLN A 56 7.93 -13.06 3.37
CA GLN A 56 7.81 -14.34 4.07
C GLN A 56 6.36 -14.64 4.43
N CYS A 57 5.87 -14.07 5.55
CA CYS A 57 4.46 -14.24 5.97
C CYS A 57 3.48 -13.38 5.16
N GLY A 58 3.97 -12.42 4.37
CA GLY A 58 3.15 -11.54 3.53
C GLY A 58 2.45 -10.39 4.23
N PHE A 59 2.43 -10.35 5.57
CA PHE A 59 1.60 -9.39 6.31
C PHE A 59 1.96 -7.92 6.05
N CYS A 60 3.25 -7.60 5.92
CA CYS A 60 3.69 -6.24 5.66
C CYS A 60 3.74 -5.89 4.16
N THR A 61 3.74 -6.89 3.28
CA THR A 61 3.95 -6.72 1.83
C THR A 61 3.01 -5.68 1.21
N PRO A 62 1.69 -5.65 1.51
CA PRO A 62 0.79 -4.62 0.99
C PRO A 62 1.23 -3.18 1.28
N GLY A 63 1.89 -2.93 2.40
CA GLY A 63 2.39 -1.59 2.75
C GLY A 63 3.67 -1.20 1.99
N PHE A 64 4.43 -2.18 1.48
CA PHE A 64 5.69 -1.98 0.78
C PHE A 64 5.54 -1.91 -0.74
N VAL A 65 4.65 -2.71 -1.34
CA VAL A 65 4.49 -2.84 -2.80
C VAL A 65 3.21 -2.18 -3.32
N ARG A 66 2.82 -1.08 -2.67
CA ARG A 66 1.65 -0.29 -3.05
C ARG A 66 1.98 0.76 -4.12
#